data_AF-A0A3M1R5G7-F1
#
_entry.id   AF-A0A3M1R5G7-F1
#
_cell.length_a   1.000
_cell.length_b   1.000
_cell.length_c   1.000
_cell.angle_alpha   90.00
_cell.angle_beta   90.00
_cell.angle_gamma   90.00
#
_symmetry.space_group_name_H-M   'P 1'
#
loop_
_entity.id
_entity.type
_entity.pdbx_description
1 polymer ?
#
loop_
_entity_poly.entity_id
_entity_poly.type
_entity_poly.pdbx_seq_one_letter_code
_entity_poly.pdbx_strand_id
1 'polypeptide(L)'
;MPLVNMIGRVEPSTFAQQVRRHHIVIFDRVTPPPLLTGNYLLIDTLAPNLPIVASGEVSEPQIIDWQPTHPLLRQVQLEHLAIRKAQQVSLQPGAQSLIEADTTSLLNLVQNDELRVVHLAFDLFDSDLPMRVAFPLLLENIFQWLYPGMAAFSSRQIRVGEPYTLPLDGEIQEVTVRKPGGERIRVPVTNNLLRFTETQRVGLYTVRVGNRAERFAVNLLSDQESRILPQTSPLPPSQEEGGGLFTEEEVKKPLWFYFILAALLLALGEWYCWCRGS
;
A
#
# COMPACT_ATOMS: atom_id res chain seq x y z
N MET A 1 17.34 -12.42 -4.84
CA MET A 1 17.30 -11.38 -5.88
C MET A 1 16.40 -10.29 -5.34
N PRO A 2 16.88 -9.04 -5.27
CA PRO A 2 16.17 -7.95 -4.61
C PRO A 2 14.84 -7.69 -5.31
N LEU A 3 13.80 -7.34 -4.53
CA LEU A 3 12.46 -7.04 -5.03
C LEU A 3 12.42 -5.71 -5.81
N VAL A 4 13.43 -4.86 -5.59
CA VAL A 4 13.60 -3.55 -6.19
C VAL A 4 15.02 -3.49 -6.77
N ASN A 5 15.15 -3.12 -8.03
CA ASN A 5 16.43 -2.92 -8.68
C ASN A 5 16.56 -1.45 -9.05
N MET A 6 17.49 -0.74 -8.41
CA MET A 6 17.76 0.67 -8.70
C MET A 6 18.85 0.76 -9.75
N ILE A 7 18.58 1.49 -10.83
CA ILE A 7 19.50 1.65 -11.96
C ILE A 7 19.76 3.14 -12.13
N GLY A 8 21.01 3.57 -11.96
CA GLY A 8 21.39 4.99 -12.02
C GLY A 8 21.43 5.59 -13.45
N ARG A 9 21.29 4.76 -14.50
CA ARG A 9 21.28 5.22 -15.90
C ARG A 9 20.48 4.27 -16.78
N VAL A 10 19.56 4.81 -17.57
CA VAL A 10 18.73 4.02 -18.49
C VAL A 10 19.44 3.93 -19.83
N GLU A 11 19.94 2.75 -20.18
CA GLU A 11 20.50 2.49 -21.51
C GLU A 11 19.40 1.95 -22.44
N PRO A 12 19.11 2.60 -23.59
CA PRO A 12 18.04 2.20 -24.50
C PRO A 12 18.15 0.75 -25.00
N SER A 13 19.37 0.26 -25.20
CA SER A 13 19.68 -1.11 -25.65
C SER A 13 19.23 -2.19 -24.67
N THR A 14 19.15 -1.86 -23.38
CA THR A 14 18.80 -2.81 -22.32
C THR A 14 17.37 -2.59 -21.79
N PHE A 15 16.75 -1.47 -22.14
CA PHE A 15 15.45 -1.04 -21.64
C PHE A 15 14.34 -2.07 -21.89
N ALA A 16 14.17 -2.53 -23.13
CA ALA A 16 13.15 -3.53 -23.47
C ALA A 16 13.32 -4.85 -22.70
N GLN A 17 14.56 -5.24 -22.41
CA GLN A 17 14.85 -6.44 -21.61
C GLN A 17 14.55 -6.22 -20.12
N GLN A 18 14.77 -5.01 -19.61
CA GLN A 18 14.44 -4.62 -18.23
C GLN A 18 12.92 -4.57 -18.02
N VAL A 19 12.17 -4.01 -18.98
CA VAL A 19 10.70 -3.98 -18.96
C VAL A 19 10.14 -5.40 -18.94
N ARG A 20 10.67 -6.32 -19.76
CA ARG A 20 10.25 -7.73 -19.72
C ARG A 20 10.58 -8.46 -18.41
N ARG A 21 11.53 -7.95 -17.62
CA ARG A 21 11.99 -8.56 -16.35
C ARG A 21 11.28 -8.00 -15.12
N HIS A 22 10.63 -6.85 -15.22
CA HIS A 22 10.00 -6.17 -14.08
C HIS A 22 8.52 -5.91 -14.37
N HIS A 23 7.67 -6.07 -13.36
CA HIS A 23 6.22 -5.91 -13.52
C HIS A 23 5.79 -4.43 -13.60
N ILE A 24 6.58 -3.54 -12.99
CA ILE A 24 6.41 -2.08 -12.96
C ILE A 24 7.79 -1.44 -13.06
N VAL A 25 7.92 -0.38 -13.87
CA VAL A 25 9.14 0.42 -13.98
C VAL A 25 8.83 1.85 -13.54
N ILE A 26 9.68 2.40 -12.66
CA ILE A 26 9.51 3.75 -12.11
C ILE A 26 10.63 4.63 -12.64
N PHE A 27 10.26 5.79 -13.18
CA PHE A 27 11.20 6.86 -13.51
C PHE A 27 10.93 8.04 -12.60
N ASP A 28 11.95 8.47 -11.87
CA ASP A 28 11.91 9.64 -10.98
C ASP A 28 12.94 10.65 -11.50
N ARG A 29 12.45 11.78 -12.03
CA ARG A 29 13.26 12.92 -12.54
C ARG A 29 14.33 12.55 -13.58
N VAL A 30 14.17 11.40 -14.24
CA VAL A 30 15.06 10.93 -15.30
C VAL A 30 14.24 10.75 -16.56
N THR A 31 14.71 11.31 -17.68
CA THR A 31 14.03 11.20 -18.97
C THR A 31 13.99 9.74 -19.44
N PRO A 32 12.79 9.13 -19.55
CA PRO A 32 12.66 7.77 -20.07
C PRO A 32 12.83 7.75 -21.61
N PRO A 33 13.26 6.61 -22.18
CA PRO A 33 13.16 6.38 -23.62
C PRO A 33 11.68 6.27 -24.06
N PRO A 34 11.38 6.22 -25.37
CA PRO A 34 10.03 5.99 -25.85
C PRO A 34 9.41 4.72 -25.26
N LEU A 35 8.19 4.85 -24.72
CA LEU A 35 7.46 3.78 -24.02
C LEU A 35 6.42 3.15 -24.95
N LEU A 36 6.63 1.90 -25.36
CA LEU A 36 5.71 1.20 -26.27
C LEU A 36 4.80 0.21 -25.54
N THR A 37 5.36 -0.57 -24.61
CA THR A 37 4.63 -1.60 -23.85
C THR A 37 5.11 -1.63 -22.41
N GLY A 38 4.26 -2.08 -21.48
CA GLY A 38 4.55 -2.26 -20.06
C GLY A 38 3.80 -1.30 -19.14
N ASN A 39 4.18 -1.34 -17.85
CA ASN A 39 3.54 -0.57 -16.79
C ASN A 39 4.54 0.42 -16.18
N TYR A 40 4.22 1.71 -16.23
CA TYR A 40 5.15 2.77 -15.85
C TYR A 40 4.54 3.74 -14.84
N LEU A 41 5.35 4.13 -13.85
CA LEU A 41 5.11 5.29 -13.02
C LEU A 41 6.20 6.33 -13.36
N LEU A 42 5.78 7.49 -13.84
CA LEU A 42 6.66 8.62 -14.12
C LEU A 42 6.43 9.68 -13.03
N ILE A 43 7.50 10.11 -12.37
CA ILE A 43 7.50 11.12 -11.32
C ILE A 43 8.38 12.27 -11.80
N ASP A 44 7.78 13.44 -11.98
CA ASP A 44 8.44 14.65 -12.48
C ASP A 44 9.30 14.39 -13.73
N THR A 45 8.77 13.63 -14.67
CA THR A 45 9.46 13.26 -15.91
C THR A 45 8.45 12.79 -16.95
N LEU A 46 8.80 12.92 -18.22
CA LEU A 46 7.91 12.60 -19.32
C LEU A 46 8.64 11.86 -20.44
N ALA A 47 7.98 10.83 -21.00
CA ALA A 47 8.46 10.13 -22.17
C ALA A 47 8.05 10.84 -23.47
N PRO A 48 8.92 10.87 -24.50
CA PRO A 48 8.74 11.72 -25.67
C PRO A 48 7.58 11.29 -26.60
N ASN A 49 7.04 10.08 -26.45
CA ASN A 49 6.01 9.51 -27.30
C ASN A 49 4.63 9.41 -26.63
N LEU A 50 4.46 10.00 -25.45
CA LEU A 50 3.16 10.04 -24.76
C LEU A 50 2.31 11.22 -25.26
N PRO A 51 0.97 11.11 -25.24
CA PRO A 51 0.05 12.20 -25.58
C PRO A 51 -0.04 13.28 -24.48
N ILE A 52 1.11 13.70 -23.94
CA ILE A 52 1.25 14.73 -22.92
C ILE A 52 2.35 15.67 -23.41
N VAL A 53 2.12 16.98 -23.40
CA VAL A 53 3.08 17.98 -23.85
C VAL A 53 3.45 18.87 -22.68
N ALA A 54 4.73 18.90 -22.31
CA ALA A 54 5.25 19.84 -21.31
C ALA A 54 5.63 21.17 -21.97
N SER A 55 5.19 22.29 -21.40
CA SER A 55 5.45 23.65 -21.89
C SER A 55 6.28 24.51 -20.92
N GLY A 56 6.61 23.99 -19.74
CA GLY A 56 7.33 24.74 -18.71
C GLY A 56 7.05 24.20 -17.32
N GLU A 57 7.06 25.09 -16.34
CA GLU A 57 6.81 24.78 -14.92
C GLU A 57 5.88 25.83 -14.32
N VAL A 58 5.06 25.40 -13.37
CA VAL A 58 4.15 26.23 -12.58
C VAL A 58 4.60 26.21 -11.13
N SER A 59 4.57 27.38 -10.48
CA SER A 59 4.82 27.52 -9.05
C SER A 59 3.51 27.50 -8.28
N GLU A 60 3.49 26.79 -7.15
CA GLU A 60 2.35 26.72 -6.22
C GLU A 60 0.99 26.39 -6.84
N PRO A 61 0.89 25.36 -7.73
CA PRO A 61 -0.38 25.04 -8.40
C PRO A 61 -1.46 24.68 -7.39
N GLN A 62 -2.66 25.23 -7.60
CA GLN A 62 -3.82 24.96 -6.74
C GLN A 62 -4.69 23.88 -7.36
N ILE A 63 -4.95 22.80 -6.63
CA ILE A 63 -5.86 21.73 -7.08
C ILE A 63 -7.28 22.29 -7.15
N ILE A 64 -7.90 22.17 -8.32
CA ILE A 64 -9.27 22.63 -8.58
C ILE A 64 -10.27 21.48 -8.70
N ASP A 65 -9.81 20.31 -9.15
CA ASP A 65 -10.66 19.13 -9.32
C ASP A 65 -9.84 17.84 -9.24
N TRP A 66 -10.50 16.75 -8.85
CA TRP A 66 -9.95 15.39 -8.92
C TRP A 66 -11.06 14.34 -9.04
N GLN A 67 -10.71 13.14 -9.50
CA GLN A 67 -11.68 12.05 -9.73
C GLN A 67 -11.65 11.00 -8.60
N PRO A 68 -12.35 11.18 -7.46
CA PRO A 68 -12.27 10.27 -6.31
C PRO A 68 -12.83 8.86 -6.58
N THR A 69 -13.65 8.71 -7.62
CA THR A 69 -14.22 7.42 -8.04
C THR A 69 -13.22 6.58 -8.85
N HIS A 70 -12.19 7.20 -9.42
CA HIS A 70 -11.19 6.48 -10.20
C HIS A 70 -10.36 5.54 -9.30
N PRO A 71 -10.05 4.29 -9.71
CA PRO A 71 -9.35 3.33 -8.86
C PRO A 71 -8.04 3.84 -8.23
N LEU A 72 -7.33 4.74 -8.91
CA LEU A 72 -6.10 5.37 -8.44
C LEU A 72 -6.29 6.35 -7.26
N LEU A 73 -7.46 6.99 -7.18
CA LEU A 73 -7.73 8.05 -6.21
C LEU A 73 -8.76 7.63 -5.15
N ARG A 74 -9.15 6.34 -5.12
CA ARG A 74 -10.04 5.81 -4.09
C ARG A 74 -9.42 6.03 -2.71
N GLN A 75 -10.16 6.69 -1.83
CA GLN A 75 -9.76 6.99 -0.46
C GLN A 75 -8.52 7.92 -0.35
N VAL A 76 -8.10 8.56 -1.45
CA VAL A 76 -7.00 9.52 -1.47
C VAL A 76 -7.57 10.92 -1.26
N GLN A 77 -7.30 11.50 -0.09
CA GLN A 77 -7.74 12.87 0.21
C GLN A 77 -6.67 13.88 -0.19
N LEU A 78 -7.01 14.73 -1.15
CA LEU A 78 -6.09 15.71 -1.76
C LEU A 78 -6.38 17.15 -1.35
N GLU A 79 -7.37 17.38 -0.50
CA GLU A 79 -7.70 18.70 0.03
C GLU A 79 -6.47 19.35 0.68
N HIS A 80 -6.25 20.61 0.32
CA HIS A 80 -5.11 21.42 0.79
C HIS A 80 -3.73 20.81 0.50
N LEU A 81 -3.60 19.85 -0.43
CA LEU A 81 -2.29 19.33 -0.81
C LEU A 81 -1.40 20.49 -1.30
N ALA A 82 -0.25 20.68 -0.66
CA ALA A 82 0.66 21.75 -0.98
C ALA A 82 1.75 21.23 -1.93
N ILE A 83 1.81 21.81 -3.12
CA ILE A 83 2.81 21.51 -4.13
C ILE A 83 3.54 22.81 -4.41
N ARG A 84 4.86 22.84 -4.25
CA ARG A 84 5.69 24.02 -4.51
C ARG A 84 5.86 24.26 -6.00
N LYS A 85 6.02 23.18 -6.77
CA LYS A 85 6.37 23.24 -8.18
C LYS A 85 5.83 22.02 -8.94
N ALA A 86 5.33 22.24 -10.14
CA ALA A 86 4.90 21.18 -11.06
C ALA A 86 5.26 21.52 -12.51
N GLN A 87 5.34 20.51 -13.35
CA GLN A 87 5.45 20.66 -14.80
C GLN A 87 4.14 21.23 -15.35
N GLN A 88 4.25 22.25 -16.19
CA GLN A 88 3.12 22.74 -16.97
C GLN A 88 2.88 21.78 -18.14
N VAL A 89 1.88 20.92 -18.02
CA VAL A 89 1.49 19.96 -19.05
C VAL A 89 0.12 20.25 -19.65
N SER A 90 0.00 19.90 -20.94
CA SER A 90 -1.26 19.86 -21.69
C SER A 90 -1.48 18.45 -22.25
N LEU A 91 -2.73 17.97 -22.20
CA LEU A 91 -3.09 16.60 -22.58
C LEU A 91 -3.65 16.56 -24.01
N GLN A 92 -3.18 15.59 -24.77
CA GLN A 92 -3.69 15.28 -26.11
C GLN A 92 -4.65 14.07 -26.04
N PRO A 93 -5.44 13.81 -27.09
CA PRO A 93 -6.28 12.62 -27.15
C PRO A 93 -5.48 11.34 -26.86
N GLY A 94 -5.97 10.54 -25.91
CA GLY A 94 -5.28 9.34 -25.40
C GLY A 94 -4.61 9.52 -24.04
N ALA A 95 -4.55 10.75 -23.52
CA ALA A 95 -4.26 11.03 -22.11
C ALA A 95 -5.53 11.46 -21.35
N GLN A 96 -5.60 11.11 -20.07
CA GLN A 96 -6.67 11.52 -19.16
C GLN A 96 -6.06 12.18 -17.92
N SER A 97 -6.58 13.36 -17.54
CA SER A 97 -6.28 13.96 -16.23
C SER A 97 -7.11 13.28 -15.15
N LEU A 98 -6.52 13.08 -13.98
CA LEU A 98 -7.22 12.64 -12.77
C LEU A 98 -7.13 13.64 -11.61
N ILE A 99 -6.12 14.52 -11.61
CA ILE A 99 -5.98 15.63 -10.67
C ILE A 99 -5.66 16.86 -11.50
N GLU A 100 -6.57 17.83 -11.49
CA GLU A 100 -6.44 19.09 -12.20
C GLU A 100 -6.07 20.21 -11.24
N ALA A 101 -5.13 21.05 -11.68
CA ALA A 101 -4.82 22.33 -11.07
C ALA A 101 -5.31 23.48 -11.97
N ASP A 102 -5.33 24.68 -11.42
CA ASP A 102 -5.71 25.93 -12.08
C ASP A 102 -5.12 26.13 -13.49
N THR A 103 -3.87 25.71 -13.70
CA THR A 103 -3.08 26.00 -14.91
C THR A 103 -2.43 24.76 -15.53
N THR A 104 -2.60 23.59 -14.92
CA THR A 104 -1.98 22.34 -15.38
C THR A 104 -2.66 21.08 -14.83
N SER A 105 -2.22 19.90 -15.27
CA SER A 105 -2.68 18.62 -14.75
C SER A 105 -1.58 17.91 -13.96
N LEU A 106 -1.88 17.49 -12.74
CA LEU A 106 -0.92 16.99 -11.76
C LEU A 106 -0.77 15.47 -11.77
N LEU A 107 -1.84 14.73 -12.05
CA LEU A 107 -1.82 13.27 -12.17
C LEU A 107 -2.55 12.86 -13.45
N ASN A 108 -1.83 12.16 -14.31
CA ASN A 108 -2.25 11.87 -15.67
C ASN A 108 -2.15 10.37 -15.95
N LEU A 109 -3.01 9.89 -16.85
CA LEU A 109 -3.01 8.53 -17.33
C LEU A 109 -2.87 8.45 -18.84
N VAL A 110 -2.11 7.44 -19.28
CA VAL A 110 -2.11 6.97 -20.65
C VAL A 110 -2.28 5.46 -20.61
N GLN A 111 -3.31 4.93 -21.27
CA GLN A 111 -3.58 3.51 -21.30
C GLN A 111 -4.02 3.03 -22.68
N ASN A 112 -3.46 1.89 -23.10
CA ASN A 112 -3.98 1.04 -24.17
C ASN A 112 -3.79 -0.44 -23.77
N ASP A 113 -3.98 -1.37 -24.72
CA ASP A 113 -3.90 -2.82 -24.44
C ASP A 113 -2.52 -3.29 -23.97
N GLU A 114 -1.45 -2.61 -24.38
CA GLU A 114 -0.06 -3.02 -24.12
C GLU A 114 0.69 -2.08 -23.18
N LEU A 115 0.16 -0.87 -22.94
CA LEU A 115 0.82 0.21 -22.21
C LEU A 115 -0.10 0.79 -21.13
N ARG A 116 0.42 0.91 -19.91
CA ARG A 116 -0.18 1.66 -18.81
C ARG A 116 0.84 2.62 -18.22
N VAL A 117 0.51 3.90 -18.18
CA VAL A 117 1.37 4.94 -17.61
C VAL A 117 0.56 5.76 -16.62
N VAL A 118 1.10 5.90 -15.42
CA VAL A 118 0.71 6.93 -14.45
C VAL A 118 1.81 7.98 -14.46
N HIS A 119 1.44 9.24 -14.68
CA HIS A 119 2.37 10.37 -14.71
C HIS A 119 1.99 11.39 -13.62
N LEU A 120 2.89 11.55 -12.64
CA LEU A 120 2.87 12.61 -11.65
C LEU A 120 3.71 13.77 -12.16
N ALA A 121 3.07 14.90 -12.43
CA ALA A 121 3.69 16.07 -13.03
C ALA A 121 4.48 16.93 -12.01
N PHE A 122 4.81 16.41 -10.83
CA PHE A 122 5.53 17.15 -9.79
C PHE A 122 6.45 16.20 -9.01
N ASP A 123 7.51 16.76 -8.44
CA ASP A 123 8.41 16.03 -7.54
C ASP A 123 7.71 15.82 -6.19
N LEU A 124 7.71 14.58 -5.71
CA LEU A 124 7.20 14.24 -4.39
C LEU A 124 7.86 15.06 -3.28
N PHE A 125 9.16 15.40 -3.43
CA PHE A 125 9.91 16.20 -2.46
C PHE A 125 9.63 17.71 -2.53
N ASP A 126 9.01 18.19 -3.60
CA ASP A 126 8.47 19.56 -3.71
C ASP A 126 6.98 19.61 -3.33
N SER A 127 6.50 18.63 -2.58
CA SER A 127 5.14 18.61 -2.03
C SER A 127 5.13 18.10 -0.59
N ASP A 128 4.04 18.36 0.14
CA ASP A 128 3.81 17.74 1.44
C ASP A 128 3.11 16.36 1.34
N LEU A 129 2.88 15.85 0.11
CA LEU A 129 2.23 14.56 -0.14
C LEU A 129 2.88 13.42 0.67
N PRO A 130 4.22 13.23 0.68
CA PRO A 130 4.85 12.09 1.38
C PRO A 130 4.57 12.06 2.89
N MET A 131 4.20 13.19 3.49
CA MET A 131 3.88 13.34 4.91
C MET A 131 2.39 13.09 5.23
N ARG A 132 1.57 12.84 4.21
CA ARG A 132 0.12 12.64 4.33
C ARG A 132 -0.24 11.17 4.23
N VAL A 133 -1.36 10.80 4.87
CA VAL A 133 -1.97 9.46 4.72
C VAL A 133 -2.38 9.17 3.26
N ALA A 134 -2.66 10.21 2.49
CA ALA A 134 -2.96 10.12 1.07
C ALA A 134 -1.84 9.45 0.25
N PHE A 135 -0.58 9.61 0.65
CA PHE A 135 0.57 9.08 -0.10
C PHE A 135 0.66 7.56 -0.14
N PRO A 136 0.70 6.83 1.00
CA PRO A 136 0.74 5.37 0.95
C PRO A 136 -0.49 4.77 0.25
N LEU A 137 -1.67 5.38 0.40
CA LEU A 137 -2.89 4.95 -0.30
C LEU A 137 -2.79 5.16 -1.81
N LEU A 138 -2.29 6.32 -2.25
CA LEU A 138 -2.07 6.59 -3.67
C LEU A 138 -1.07 5.60 -4.26
N LEU A 139 0.03 5.32 -3.57
CA LEU A 139 1.06 4.40 -4.04
C LEU A 139 0.53 2.96 -4.16
N GLU A 140 -0.24 2.50 -3.17
CA GLU A 140 -0.93 1.21 -3.20
C GLU A 140 -1.88 1.12 -4.41
N ASN A 141 -2.73 2.13 -4.59
CA ASN A 141 -3.67 2.18 -5.70
C ASN A 141 -2.95 2.19 -7.05
N ILE A 142 -1.86 2.96 -7.19
CA ILE A 142 -1.00 3.01 -8.39
C ILE A 142 -0.46 1.62 -8.71
N PHE A 143 0.12 0.93 -7.73
CA PHE A 143 0.68 -0.40 -7.98
C PHE A 143 -0.38 -1.44 -8.30
N GLN A 144 -1.54 -1.40 -7.64
CA GLN A 144 -2.66 -2.28 -7.95
C GLN A 144 -3.20 -2.03 -9.37
N TRP A 145 -3.26 -0.77 -9.80
CA TRP A 145 -3.76 -0.42 -11.12
C TRP A 145 -2.76 -0.75 -12.24
N LEU A 146 -1.47 -0.48 -12.01
CA LEU A 146 -0.39 -0.80 -12.93
C LEU A 146 -0.18 -2.31 -13.05
N TYR A 147 -0.32 -3.07 -11.97
CA TYR A 147 -0.19 -4.52 -11.96
C TYR A 147 -1.29 -5.17 -11.11
N PRO A 148 -2.49 -5.41 -11.67
CA PRO A 148 -3.62 -6.00 -10.94
C PRO A 148 -3.31 -7.36 -10.29
N GLY A 149 -2.37 -8.11 -10.86
CA GLY A 149 -1.87 -9.37 -10.30
C GLY A 149 -1.10 -9.22 -8.98
N MET A 150 -0.70 -8.00 -8.58
CA MET A 150 0.02 -7.74 -7.33
C MET A 150 -0.85 -8.06 -6.09
N ALA A 151 -2.16 -7.83 -6.17
CA ALA A 151 -3.09 -8.11 -5.07
C ALA A 151 -3.10 -9.60 -4.66
N ALA A 152 -2.78 -10.50 -5.59
CA ALA A 152 -2.63 -11.94 -5.31
C ALA A 152 -1.32 -12.29 -4.58
N PHE A 153 -0.32 -11.39 -4.55
CA PHE A 153 0.90 -11.57 -3.75
C PHE A 153 0.70 -11.12 -2.29
N SER A 154 -0.06 -10.05 -2.05
CA SER A 154 -0.35 -9.55 -0.70
C SER A 154 -1.27 -10.49 0.10
N SER A 155 -2.16 -11.22 -0.57
CA SER A 155 -3.07 -12.20 0.04
C SER A 155 -2.49 -13.62 0.16
N ARG A 156 -1.25 -13.86 -0.28
CA ARG A 156 -0.61 -15.19 -0.23
C ARG A 156 0.31 -15.32 0.99
N GLN A 157 -0.21 -14.95 2.16
CA GLN A 157 0.41 -15.23 3.45
C GLN A 157 -0.07 -16.61 3.92
N ILE A 158 0.80 -17.62 3.86
CA ILE A 158 0.48 -18.97 4.36
C ILE A 158 0.81 -19.01 5.85
N ARG A 159 -0.14 -19.46 6.67
CA ARG A 159 0.03 -19.64 8.11
C ARG A 159 1.06 -20.74 8.40
N VAL A 160 1.82 -20.57 9.48
CA VAL A 160 2.69 -21.64 10.01
C VAL A 160 1.83 -22.86 10.36
N GLY A 161 2.14 -24.01 9.76
CA GLY A 161 1.41 -25.26 9.95
C GLY A 161 0.33 -25.57 8.91
N GLU A 162 -0.02 -24.66 8.00
CA GLU A 162 -0.92 -24.97 6.88
C GLU A 162 -0.13 -25.55 5.70
N PRO A 163 -0.60 -26.65 5.08
CA PRO A 163 0.06 -27.26 3.94
C PRO A 163 -0.05 -26.34 2.72
N TYR A 164 1.09 -25.92 2.17
CA TYR A 164 1.10 -25.23 0.87
C TYR A 164 0.57 -26.20 -0.18
N THR A 165 -0.45 -25.77 -0.93
CA THR A 165 -1.04 -26.54 -2.02
C THR A 165 -0.89 -25.73 -3.30
N LEU A 166 -0.02 -26.19 -4.19
CA LEU A 166 0.13 -25.63 -5.53
C LEU A 166 -0.46 -26.63 -6.53
N PRO A 167 -1.56 -26.29 -7.22
CA PRO A 167 -2.00 -27.08 -8.38
C PRO A 167 -0.95 -26.92 -9.49
N LEU A 168 -0.41 -28.04 -9.96
CA LEU A 168 0.55 -28.09 -11.06
C LEU A 168 -0.19 -28.47 -12.34
N ASP A 169 0.04 -27.73 -13.42
CA ASP A 169 -0.43 -28.12 -14.76
C ASP A 169 0.58 -29.10 -15.39
N GLY A 170 0.15 -30.34 -15.67
CA GLY A 170 0.96 -31.41 -16.28
C GLY A 170 1.49 -32.46 -15.30
N GLU A 171 1.90 -33.63 -15.81
CA GLU A 171 2.43 -34.76 -15.00
C GLU A 171 3.85 -34.47 -14.48
N ILE A 172 3.95 -33.64 -13.44
CA ILE A 172 5.22 -33.29 -12.80
C ILE A 172 5.38 -34.11 -11.53
N GLN A 173 6.33 -35.06 -11.53
CA GLN A 173 6.49 -36.06 -10.46
C GLN A 173 7.30 -35.57 -9.25
N GLU A 174 8.17 -34.58 -9.42
CA GLU A 174 9.04 -34.07 -8.35
C GLU A 174 9.22 -32.54 -8.41
N VAL A 175 9.19 -31.88 -7.25
CA VAL A 175 9.42 -30.44 -7.10
C VAL A 175 10.46 -30.19 -6.02
N THR A 176 11.44 -29.33 -6.33
CA THR A 176 12.49 -28.98 -5.37
C THR A 176 12.10 -27.71 -4.62
N VAL A 177 11.92 -27.83 -3.30
CA VAL A 177 11.65 -26.71 -2.40
C VAL A 177 12.94 -26.33 -1.70
N ARG A 178 13.33 -25.04 -1.78
CA ARG A 178 14.47 -24.49 -1.03
C ARG A 178 13.97 -23.78 0.21
N LYS A 179 14.37 -24.27 1.39
CA LYS A 179 14.09 -23.68 2.70
C LYS A 179 14.93 -22.41 2.94
N PRO A 180 14.50 -21.49 3.81
CA PRO A 180 15.23 -20.25 4.14
C PRO A 180 16.62 -20.49 4.76
N GLY A 181 16.89 -21.68 5.32
CA GLY A 181 18.22 -22.09 5.79
C GLY A 181 19.18 -22.60 4.71
N GLY A 182 18.81 -22.56 3.42
CA GLY A 182 19.63 -23.03 2.30
C GLY A 182 19.49 -24.52 1.97
N GLU A 183 18.80 -25.29 2.81
CA GLU A 183 18.52 -26.70 2.63
C GLU A 183 17.54 -26.94 1.45
N ARG A 184 17.85 -27.92 0.60
CA ARG A 184 17.06 -28.30 -0.57
C ARG A 184 16.38 -29.64 -0.28
N ILE A 185 15.06 -29.68 -0.34
CA ILE A 185 14.30 -30.90 -0.13
C ILE A 185 13.49 -31.19 -1.39
N ARG A 186 13.61 -32.44 -1.85
CA ARG A 186 12.80 -32.96 -2.96
C ARG A 186 11.49 -33.45 -2.37
N VAL A 187 10.39 -32.88 -2.84
CA VAL A 187 9.05 -33.22 -2.35
C VAL A 187 8.35 -33.97 -3.48
N PRO A 188 7.94 -35.23 -3.27
CA PRO A 188 7.19 -35.98 -4.27
C PRO A 188 5.81 -35.34 -4.44
N VAL A 189 5.37 -35.19 -5.70
CA VAL A 189 4.05 -34.68 -6.04
C VAL A 189 3.07 -35.85 -6.05
N THR A 190 1.92 -35.73 -5.40
CA THR A 190 0.86 -36.75 -5.44
C THR A 190 -0.40 -36.10 -6.01
N ASN A 191 -0.97 -36.69 -7.08
CA ASN A 191 -2.18 -36.20 -7.76
C ASN A 191 -2.10 -34.74 -8.25
N ASN A 192 -1.00 -34.32 -8.88
CA ASN A 192 -0.79 -32.94 -9.37
C ASN A 192 -0.90 -31.84 -8.28
N LEU A 193 -0.84 -32.24 -7.01
CA LEU A 193 -0.88 -31.34 -5.86
C LEU A 193 0.42 -31.50 -5.08
N LEU A 194 1.20 -30.42 -5.04
CA LEU A 194 2.33 -30.34 -4.11
C LEU A 194 1.78 -30.03 -2.72
N ARG A 195 1.94 -30.95 -1.76
CA ARG A 195 1.60 -30.71 -0.35
C ARG A 195 2.89 -30.55 0.45
N PHE A 196 3.22 -29.33 0.86
CA PHE A 196 4.41 -29.06 1.68
C PHE A 196 4.02 -28.71 3.12
N THR A 197 4.32 -29.62 4.06
CA THR A 197 3.94 -29.55 5.48
C THR A 197 5.03 -29.01 6.41
N GLU A 198 6.24 -28.72 5.92
CA GLU A 198 7.37 -28.25 6.73
C GLU A 198 7.53 -26.71 6.70
N THR A 199 6.47 -25.98 7.08
CA THR A 199 6.46 -24.50 7.19
C THR A 199 6.91 -23.98 8.57
N GLN A 200 7.71 -24.76 9.31
CA GLN A 200 8.07 -24.48 10.72
C GLN A 200 9.17 -23.42 10.93
N ARG A 201 9.70 -22.81 9.85
CA ARG A 201 10.71 -21.74 9.94
C ARG A 201 10.27 -20.53 9.13
N VAL A 202 10.33 -19.36 9.75
CA VAL A 202 10.10 -18.06 9.12
C VAL A 202 11.09 -17.84 7.99
N GLY A 203 10.62 -17.31 6.88
CA GLY A 203 11.49 -16.85 5.80
C GLY A 203 10.94 -17.09 4.41
N LEU A 204 11.75 -16.73 3.42
CA LEU A 204 11.40 -16.80 2.01
C LEU A 204 11.71 -18.21 1.46
N TYR A 205 10.67 -18.94 1.08
CA TYR A 205 10.77 -20.23 0.41
C TYR A 205 10.79 -20.01 -1.11
N THR A 206 11.57 -20.82 -1.82
CA THR A 206 11.58 -20.83 -3.30
C THR A 206 11.21 -22.22 -3.78
N VAL A 207 10.10 -22.34 -4.50
CA VAL A 207 9.63 -23.57 -5.13
C VAL A 207 10.08 -23.56 -6.58
N ARG A 208 10.81 -24.59 -7.01
CA ARG A 208 11.17 -24.79 -8.41
C ARG A 208 10.39 -25.96 -8.99
N VAL A 209 9.57 -25.66 -9.98
CA VAL A 209 8.81 -26.62 -10.78
C VAL A 209 9.31 -26.52 -12.22
N GLY A 210 10.09 -27.50 -12.68
CA GLY A 210 10.71 -27.46 -14.02
C GLY A 210 11.54 -26.19 -14.23
N ASN A 211 11.16 -25.38 -15.22
CA ASN A 211 11.83 -24.11 -15.56
C ASN A 211 11.23 -22.86 -14.87
N ARG A 212 10.19 -23.03 -14.03
CA ARG A 212 9.56 -21.94 -13.27
C ARG A 212 10.04 -21.95 -11.81
N ALA A 213 10.29 -20.76 -11.28
CA ALA A 213 10.65 -20.56 -9.88
C ALA A 213 9.63 -19.61 -9.24
N GLU A 214 8.83 -20.13 -8.32
CA GLU A 214 7.87 -19.37 -7.53
C GLU A 214 8.44 -19.14 -6.13
N ARG A 215 8.15 -17.99 -5.52
CA ARG A 215 8.62 -17.65 -4.17
C ARG A 215 7.42 -17.36 -3.28
N PHE A 216 7.41 -17.90 -2.07
CA PHE A 216 6.43 -17.57 -1.05
C PHE A 216 7.15 -17.26 0.26
N ALA A 217 6.64 -16.30 1.03
CA ALA A 217 7.16 -15.95 2.34
C ALA A 217 6.27 -16.57 3.41
N VAL A 218 6.89 -17.21 4.41
CA VAL A 218 6.19 -17.65 5.62
C VAL A 218 6.59 -16.69 6.73
N ASN A 219 5.63 -15.95 7.27
CA ASN A 219 5.82 -15.00 8.36
C ASN A 219 5.25 -15.58 9.69
N LEU A 220 5.77 -15.16 10.84
CA LEU A 220 5.21 -15.48 12.17
C LEU A 220 3.92 -14.70 12.46
N LEU A 221 3.66 -13.63 11.70
CA LEU A 221 2.53 -12.76 11.91
C LEU A 221 1.30 -13.36 11.21
N SER A 222 0.47 -13.99 12.03
CA SER A 222 -0.88 -14.45 11.73
C SER A 222 -1.81 -13.26 11.43
N ASP A 223 -2.89 -13.49 10.66
CA ASP A 223 -4.02 -12.57 10.44
C ASP A 223 -4.66 -12.00 11.72
N GLN A 224 -4.23 -12.44 12.91
CA GLN A 224 -4.63 -11.87 14.19
C GLN A 224 -4.08 -10.46 14.46
N GLU A 225 -2.96 -10.04 13.86
CA GLU A 225 -2.46 -8.67 14.06
C GLU A 225 -3.17 -7.63 13.18
N SER A 226 -3.71 -8.03 12.03
CA SER A 226 -4.52 -7.16 11.16
C SER A 226 -6.01 -7.15 11.53
N ARG A 227 -6.36 -7.56 12.75
CA ARG A 227 -7.74 -7.56 13.25
C ARG A 227 -7.95 -6.45 14.28
N ILE A 228 -8.15 -5.22 13.80
CA ILE A 228 -8.61 -4.08 14.62
C ILE A 228 -10.14 -4.12 14.79
N LEU A 229 -10.68 -5.30 15.07
CA LEU A 229 -12.03 -5.42 15.61
C LEU A 229 -11.86 -5.68 17.11
N PRO A 230 -12.55 -4.94 18.00
CA PRO A 230 -12.51 -5.23 19.42
C PRO A 230 -12.86 -6.70 19.62
N GLN A 231 -11.95 -7.46 20.21
CA GLN A 231 -12.26 -8.82 20.65
C GLN A 231 -13.31 -8.70 21.75
N THR A 232 -14.57 -8.83 21.39
CA THR A 232 -15.61 -9.18 22.34
C THR A 232 -15.28 -10.59 22.78
N SER A 233 -14.57 -10.71 23.90
CA SER A 233 -14.57 -11.95 24.67
C SER A 233 -16.03 -12.34 24.87
N PRO A 234 -16.46 -13.53 24.45
CA PRO A 234 -17.72 -14.06 24.94
C PRO A 234 -17.51 -14.25 26.44
N LEU A 235 -18.16 -13.42 27.26
CA LEU A 235 -18.40 -13.78 28.64
C LEU A 235 -19.04 -15.19 28.64
N PRO A 236 -18.69 -16.06 29.61
CA PRO A 236 -19.37 -17.33 29.76
C PRO A 236 -20.88 -17.08 29.85
N PRO A 237 -21.72 -17.95 29.26
CA PRO A 237 -23.15 -17.70 29.14
C PRO A 237 -23.75 -17.45 30.52
N SER A 238 -24.19 -16.22 30.74
CA SER A 238 -25.13 -15.89 31.80
C SER A 238 -26.42 -16.64 31.48
N GLN A 239 -26.69 -17.69 32.27
CA GLN A 239 -27.98 -18.34 32.34
C GLN A 239 -29.02 -17.27 32.70
N GLU A 240 -29.89 -16.93 31.76
CA GLU A 240 -31.17 -16.33 32.11
C GLU A 240 -32.07 -17.43 32.65
N GLU A 241 -32.06 -17.60 33.96
CA GLU A 241 -33.18 -18.19 34.69
C GLU A 241 -33.61 -17.21 35.78
N GLY A 242 -34.76 -16.58 35.52
CA GLY A 242 -35.82 -16.42 36.51
C GLY A 242 -35.54 -15.57 37.74
N GLY A 243 -35.99 -14.32 37.68
CA GLY A 243 -36.75 -13.71 38.77
C GLY A 243 -35.96 -13.17 39.97
N GLY A 244 -36.17 -11.89 40.26
CA GLY A 244 -35.95 -11.36 41.61
C GLY A 244 -35.22 -10.02 41.66
N LEU A 245 -36.02 -9.00 41.96
CA LEU A 245 -35.66 -7.81 42.73
C LEU A 245 -34.61 -6.86 42.14
N PHE A 246 -35.11 -5.69 41.73
CA PHE A 246 -34.31 -4.47 41.57
C PHE A 246 -33.39 -4.30 42.77
N THR A 247 -32.11 -4.57 42.55
CA THR A 247 -31.05 -4.16 43.47
C THR A 247 -30.37 -3.00 42.79
N GLU A 248 -30.52 -1.83 43.40
CA GLU A 248 -29.91 -0.57 43.05
C GLU A 248 -28.40 -0.80 42.89
N GLU A 249 -27.93 -0.89 41.63
CA GLU A 249 -26.51 -0.96 41.34
C GLU A 249 -25.88 0.35 41.81
N GLU A 250 -25.13 0.25 42.90
CA GLU A 250 -24.19 1.26 43.38
C GLU A 250 -23.27 1.63 42.21
N VAL A 251 -23.65 2.70 41.49
CA VAL A 251 -22.79 3.34 40.50
C VAL A 251 -21.56 3.81 41.27
N LYS A 252 -20.51 3.00 41.25
CA LYS A 252 -19.19 3.36 41.77
C LYS A 252 -18.74 4.58 40.99
N LYS A 253 -19.03 5.76 41.54
CA LYS A 253 -18.64 7.03 40.94
C LYS A 253 -17.12 6.97 40.75
N PRO A 254 -16.66 7.10 39.51
CA PRO A 254 -15.28 6.78 39.20
C PRO A 254 -14.37 7.80 39.90
N LEU A 255 -13.35 7.30 40.61
CA LEU A 255 -12.52 8.07 41.55
C LEU A 255 -11.90 9.35 40.95
N TRP A 256 -11.75 9.41 39.63
CA TRP A 256 -11.30 10.61 38.89
C TRP A 256 -12.19 11.85 39.11
N PHE A 257 -13.47 11.66 39.42
CA PHE A 257 -14.35 12.79 39.75
C PHE A 257 -13.87 13.56 40.99
N TYR A 258 -13.36 12.86 42.01
CA TYR A 258 -12.78 13.49 43.19
C TYR A 258 -11.48 14.22 42.89
N PHE A 259 -10.66 13.70 41.97
CA PHE A 259 -9.45 14.38 41.52
C PHE A 259 -9.77 15.70 40.79
N ILE A 260 -10.80 15.74 39.95
CA ILE A 260 -11.25 16.97 39.30
C ILE A 260 -11.79 17.97 40.33
N LEU A 261 -12.59 17.50 41.29
CA LEU A 261 -13.15 18.37 42.32
C LEU A 261 -12.04 18.97 43.20
N ALA A 262 -11.02 18.18 43.55
CA ALA A 262 -9.86 18.66 44.30
C ALA A 262 -9.05 19.69 43.52
N ALA A 263 -8.81 19.46 42.21
CA ALA A 263 -8.13 20.42 41.35
C ALA A 263 -8.91 21.74 41.23
N LEU A 264 -10.24 21.67 41.13
CA LEU A 264 -11.11 22.86 41.07
C LEU A 264 -11.06 23.68 42.37
N LEU A 265 -11.07 23.02 43.53
CA LEU A 265 -10.96 23.69 44.83
C LEU A 265 -9.58 24.34 45.04
N LEU A 266 -8.50 23.70 44.59
CA LEU A 266 -7.17 24.30 44.61
C LEU A 266 -7.11 25.55 43.74
N ALA A 267 -7.65 25.50 42.52
CA ALA A 267 -7.68 26.65 41.62
C ALA A 267 -8.51 27.82 42.19
N LEU A 268 -9.67 27.52 42.80
CA LEU A 268 -10.48 28.53 43.48
C LEU A 268 -9.80 29.08 44.74
N GLY A 269 -9.06 28.24 45.47
CA GLY A 269 -8.28 28.64 46.63
C GLY A 269 -7.14 29.59 46.26
N GLU A 270 -6.37 29.25 45.21
CA GLU A 270 -5.34 30.13 44.65
C GLU A 270 -5.94 31.45 44.19
N TRP A 271 -7.06 31.40 43.46
CA TRP A 271 -7.78 32.60 43.03
C TRP A 271 -8.22 33.46 44.22
N TYR A 272 -8.74 32.86 45.28
CA TYR A 272 -9.18 33.57 46.47
C TYR A 272 -8.01 34.21 47.24
N CYS A 273 -6.89 33.50 47.40
CA CYS A 273 -5.67 34.04 47.98
C CYS A 273 -5.11 35.19 47.13
N TRP A 274 -5.18 35.09 45.81
CA TRP A 274 -4.78 36.16 44.90
C TRP A 274 -5.68 37.41 45.05
N CYS A 275 -7.00 37.24 45.13
CA CYS A 275 -7.93 38.36 45.34
C CYS A 275 -7.87 39.00 46.74
N ARG A 276 -7.35 38.31 47.76
CA ARG A 276 -7.18 38.85 49.12
C ARG A 276 -5.77 39.38 49.42
N GLY A 277 -4.80 39.08 48.57
CA GLY A 277 -3.40 39.50 48.68
C GLY A 277 -3.05 40.78 47.91
N SER A 278 -4.04 41.49 47.35
CA SER A 278 -3.89 42.81 46.73
C SER A 278 -4.66 43.89 47.48
#